data_AF-A0A317UAN0-F1
#
_entry.id   AF-A0A317UAN0-F1
#
_cell.length_a   1.000
_cell.length_b   1.000
_cell.length_c   1.000
_cell.angle_alpha   90.00
_cell.angle_beta   90.00
_cell.angle_gamma   90.00
#
_symmetry.space_group_name_H-M   'P 1'
#
loop_
_entity.id
_entity.type
_entity.pdbx_description
1 polymer ?
#
loop_
_entity_poly.entity_id
_entity_poly.type
_entity_poly.pdbx_seq_one_letter_code
_entity_poly.pdbx_strand_id
1 'polypeptide(L)'
;MWYLRVMRELLKTLPERDQTDGKDFLIELFRSVKKLWGLPEIEFFLGLIEKSFLKFENQEPGSVSLTEFSRHILGLTLLYIKSSDELAIWNSDFIPKMNKMERFLAIKKRTSMIKFLNQLEMNAFASLEHKLNINFTHLRSIISKCTALEQSENGSSTIAQFFAYAYANELDRENCCDAFKLIIQDAMTHIESQNNETLQQIFPSKSQLRLFKSIAAYSTASESKSEYMKKR
;
A
#
# COMPACT_ATOMS: atom_id res chain seq x y z
N MET A 1 -0.97 -2.91 7.00
CA MET A 1 -1.86 -3.62 6.05
C MET A 1 -1.73 -2.91 4.71
N TRP A 2 -1.33 -3.64 3.68
CA TRP A 2 -0.99 -3.07 2.36
C TRP A 2 -2.15 -2.24 1.79
N TYR A 3 -3.39 -2.75 1.87
CA TYR A 3 -4.58 -2.07 1.36
C TYR A 3 -4.87 -0.74 2.06
N LEU A 4 -4.58 -0.62 3.36
CA LEU A 4 -4.75 0.64 4.09
C LEU A 4 -3.75 1.69 3.60
N ARG A 5 -2.55 1.27 3.17
CA ARG A 5 -1.56 2.18 2.59
C ARG A 5 -2.01 2.68 1.24
N VAL A 6 -2.51 1.79 0.39
CA VAL A 6 -3.08 2.16 -0.92
C VAL A 6 -4.25 3.13 -0.74
N MET A 7 -5.21 2.82 0.12
CA MET A 7 -6.40 3.64 0.34
C MET A 7 -6.11 5.01 1.00
N ARG A 8 -4.95 5.17 1.67
CA ARG A 8 -4.56 6.45 2.28
C ARG A 8 -4.28 7.54 1.24
N GLU A 9 -3.88 7.17 0.02
CA GLU A 9 -3.67 8.14 -1.05
C GLU A 9 -4.95 8.92 -1.39
N LEU A 10 -6.11 8.28 -1.24
CA LEU A 10 -7.40 8.93 -1.46
C LEU A 10 -7.76 9.94 -0.36
N LEU A 11 -7.07 9.94 0.78
CA LEU A 11 -7.33 10.94 1.83
C LEU A 11 -6.98 12.36 1.36
N LYS A 12 -6.11 12.51 0.35
CA LYS A 12 -5.75 13.81 -0.24
C LYS A 12 -6.94 14.52 -0.88
N THR A 13 -7.99 13.78 -1.27
CA THR A 13 -9.21 14.37 -1.83
C THR A 13 -10.10 14.98 -0.76
N LEU A 14 -9.87 14.68 0.52
CA LEU A 14 -10.59 15.25 1.65
C LEU A 14 -9.99 16.59 2.08
N PRO A 15 -10.81 17.53 2.59
CA PRO A 15 -10.30 18.72 3.28
C PRO A 15 -9.29 18.33 4.36
N GLU A 16 -8.21 19.09 4.52
CA GLU A 16 -7.13 18.78 5.47
C GLU A 16 -7.64 18.47 6.89
N ARG A 17 -8.63 19.24 7.36
CA ARG A 17 -9.29 19.06 8.66
C ARG A 17 -9.97 17.69 8.84
N ASP A 18 -10.38 17.06 7.74
CA ASP A 18 -11.15 15.81 7.72
C ASP A 18 -10.26 14.59 7.40
N GLN A 19 -8.99 14.78 7.01
CA GLN A 19 -8.10 13.68 6.61
C GLN A 19 -7.83 12.68 7.74
N THR A 20 -7.68 13.17 8.97
CA THR A 20 -7.51 12.33 10.17
C THR A 20 -8.76 11.49 10.41
N ASP A 21 -9.95 12.09 10.30
CA ASP A 21 -11.21 11.38 10.45
C ASP A 21 -11.45 10.37 9.33
N GLY A 22 -11.05 10.69 8.09
CA GLY A 22 -11.06 9.76 6.96
C GLY A 22 -10.16 8.54 7.20
N LYS A 23 -8.96 8.75 7.76
CA LYS A 23 -8.06 7.67 8.15
C LYS A 23 -8.66 6.80 9.26
N ASP A 24 -9.25 7.41 10.28
CA ASP A 24 -9.91 6.71 11.38
C ASP A 24 -11.10 5.88 10.87
N PHE A 25 -11.89 6.43 9.94
CA PHE A 25 -12.96 5.71 9.27
C PHE A 25 -12.43 4.45 8.56
N LEU A 26 -11.39 4.56 7.74
CA LEU A 26 -10.80 3.41 7.04
C LEU A 26 -10.32 2.33 8.03
N ILE A 27 -9.68 2.75 9.12
CA ILE A 27 -9.19 1.83 10.16
C ILE A 27 -10.36 1.10 10.83
N GLU A 28 -11.42 1.81 11.22
CA GLU A 28 -12.60 1.18 11.84
C GLU A 28 -13.37 0.29 10.86
N LEU A 29 -13.45 0.67 9.59
CA LEU A 29 -14.08 -0.13 8.54
C LEU A 29 -13.36 -1.46 8.36
N PHE A 30 -12.05 -1.45 8.09
CA PHE A 30 -11.30 -2.68 7.87
C PHE A 30 -11.22 -3.55 9.13
N ARG A 31 -11.21 -2.93 10.33
CA ARG A 31 -11.34 -3.67 11.59
C ARG A 31 -12.70 -4.34 11.71
N SER A 32 -13.77 -3.70 11.25
CA SER A 32 -15.13 -4.25 11.26
C SER A 32 -15.25 -5.43 10.31
N VAL A 33 -14.73 -5.30 9.08
CA VAL A 33 -14.67 -6.39 8.09
C VAL A 33 -13.90 -7.59 8.66
N LYS A 34 -12.71 -7.39 9.21
CA LYS A 34 -11.91 -8.47 9.83
C LYS A 34 -12.67 -9.18 10.97
N LYS A 35 -13.46 -8.46 11.75
CA LYS A 35 -14.25 -9.06 12.84
C LYS A 35 -15.47 -9.84 12.36
N LEU A 36 -16.00 -9.51 11.18
CA LEU A 36 -17.17 -10.19 10.62
C LEU A 36 -16.77 -11.45 9.86
N TRP A 37 -15.73 -11.37 9.05
CA TRP A 37 -15.38 -12.42 8.10
C TRP A 37 -14.04 -13.11 8.42
N GLY A 38 -13.26 -12.60 9.37
CA GLY A 38 -11.97 -13.17 9.77
C GLY A 38 -10.85 -12.88 8.78
N LEU A 39 -10.94 -13.45 7.57
CA LEU A 39 -9.97 -13.34 6.48
C LEU A 39 -10.71 -13.14 5.14
N PRO A 40 -10.99 -11.89 4.75
CA PRO A 40 -11.53 -11.60 3.44
C PRO A 40 -10.60 -12.09 2.33
N GLU A 41 -11.20 -12.61 1.26
CA GLU A 41 -10.53 -12.91 0.00
C GLU A 41 -9.81 -11.67 -0.56
N ILE A 42 -8.80 -11.88 -1.41
CA ILE A 42 -8.00 -10.77 -1.93
C ILE A 42 -8.83 -9.91 -2.88
N GLU A 43 -9.71 -10.53 -3.66
CA GLU A 43 -10.67 -9.96 -4.61
C GLU A 43 -11.51 -8.86 -3.97
N PHE A 44 -11.93 -9.06 -2.71
CA PHE A 44 -12.64 -8.05 -1.93
C PHE A 44 -11.83 -6.74 -1.86
N PHE A 45 -10.54 -6.83 -1.49
CA PHE A 45 -9.68 -5.66 -1.38
C PHE A 45 -9.36 -5.06 -2.74
N LEU A 46 -9.09 -5.90 -3.75
CA LEU A 46 -8.78 -5.46 -5.11
C LEU A 46 -9.94 -4.65 -5.71
N GLY A 47 -11.17 -5.17 -5.61
CA GLY A 47 -12.37 -4.51 -6.09
C GLY A 47 -12.68 -3.22 -5.32
N LEU A 48 -12.58 -3.26 -3.99
CA LEU A 48 -12.77 -2.07 -3.15
C LEU A 48 -11.80 -0.95 -3.52
N ILE A 49 -10.51 -1.27 -3.68
CA ILE A 49 -9.47 -0.30 -4.05
C ILE A 49 -9.75 0.27 -5.43
N GLU A 50 -9.89 -0.58 -6.45
CA GLU A 50 -10.02 -0.15 -7.84
C GLU A 50 -11.23 0.77 -8.02
N LYS A 51 -12.40 0.38 -7.47
CA LYS A 51 -13.61 1.20 -7.56
C LYS A 51 -13.55 2.49 -6.75
N SER A 52 -12.86 2.48 -5.60
CA SER A 52 -12.68 3.71 -4.82
C SER A 52 -11.79 4.73 -5.55
N PHE A 53 -10.72 4.26 -6.18
CA PHE A 53 -9.86 5.12 -6.99
C PHE A 53 -10.59 5.63 -8.23
N LEU A 54 -11.35 4.77 -8.92
CA LEU A 54 -12.13 5.17 -10.08
C LEU A 54 -13.04 6.38 -9.79
N LYS A 55 -13.61 6.44 -8.57
CA LYS A 55 -14.44 7.58 -8.16
C LYS A 55 -13.62 8.83 -7.77
N PHE A 56 -12.51 8.64 -7.04
CA PHE A 56 -11.88 9.73 -6.31
C PHE A 56 -10.53 10.19 -6.85
N GLU A 57 -9.82 9.39 -7.65
CA GLU A 57 -8.43 9.68 -8.04
C GLU A 57 -8.25 10.97 -8.86
N ASN A 58 -9.29 11.36 -9.60
CA ASN A 58 -9.32 12.56 -10.44
C ASN A 58 -10.04 13.74 -9.78
N GLN A 59 -10.45 13.61 -8.51
CA GLN A 59 -11.04 14.70 -7.76
C GLN A 59 -9.97 15.67 -7.28
N GLU A 60 -10.30 16.96 -7.25
CA GLU A 60 -9.39 17.97 -6.75
C GLU A 60 -9.07 17.75 -5.26
N PRO A 61 -7.83 18.01 -4.80
CA PRO A 61 -7.50 17.93 -3.39
C PRO A 61 -8.45 18.79 -2.54
N GLY A 62 -8.96 18.24 -1.44
CA GLY A 62 -9.89 18.95 -0.56
C GLY A 62 -11.34 19.08 -1.06
N SER A 63 -11.69 18.58 -2.25
CA SER A 63 -13.02 18.76 -2.84
C SER A 63 -14.08 17.78 -2.33
N VAL A 64 -13.68 16.61 -1.84
CA VAL A 64 -14.59 15.53 -1.45
C VAL A 64 -14.93 15.63 0.03
N SER A 65 -16.22 15.68 0.37
CA SER A 65 -16.63 15.66 1.78
C SER A 65 -16.35 14.30 2.44
N LEU A 66 -16.02 14.32 3.74
CA LEU A 66 -15.85 13.10 4.54
C LEU A 66 -17.05 12.16 4.45
N THR A 67 -18.27 12.70 4.51
CA THR A 67 -19.49 11.91 4.41
C THR A 67 -19.63 11.22 3.05
N GLU A 68 -19.31 11.91 1.96
CA GLU A 68 -19.35 11.29 0.63
C GLU A 68 -18.34 10.15 0.53
N PHE A 69 -17.10 10.42 0.93
CA PHE A 69 -16.01 9.44 0.95
C PHE A 69 -16.37 8.21 1.75
N SER A 70 -16.79 8.39 3.01
CA SER A 70 -17.14 7.29 3.91
C SER A 70 -18.34 6.49 3.43
N ARG A 71 -19.38 7.15 2.89
CA ARG A 71 -20.56 6.45 2.36
C ARG A 71 -20.24 5.62 1.12
N HIS A 72 -19.43 6.15 0.21
CA HIS A 72 -19.07 5.43 -1.00
C HIS A 72 -18.25 4.18 -0.68
N ILE A 73 -17.19 4.33 0.14
CA ILE A 73 -16.31 3.22 0.51
C ILE A 73 -17.07 2.17 1.33
N LEU A 74 -17.96 2.58 2.25
CA LEU A 74 -18.82 1.64 2.96
C LEU A 74 -19.77 0.91 2.00
N GLY A 75 -20.40 1.62 1.06
CA GLY A 75 -21.26 1.00 0.04
C GLY A 75 -20.53 -0.05 -0.79
N LEU A 76 -19.31 0.27 -1.27
CA LEU A 76 -18.45 -0.71 -1.97
C LEU A 76 -18.08 -1.89 -1.08
N THR A 77 -17.82 -1.65 0.21
CA THR A 77 -17.52 -2.72 1.17
C THR A 77 -18.69 -3.68 1.31
N LEU A 78 -19.92 -3.15 1.44
CA LEU A 78 -21.13 -3.96 1.54
C LEU A 78 -21.38 -4.81 0.28
N LEU A 79 -20.98 -4.32 -0.89
CA LEU A 79 -21.09 -5.06 -2.16
C LEU A 79 -20.02 -6.14 -2.28
N TYR A 80 -18.75 -5.77 -2.23
CA TYR A 80 -17.64 -6.69 -2.48
C TYR A 80 -17.50 -7.77 -1.41
N ILE A 81 -17.96 -7.52 -0.18
CA ILE A 81 -17.92 -8.56 0.86
C ILE A 81 -18.94 -9.68 0.57
N LYS A 82 -19.96 -9.41 -0.24
CA LYS A 82 -21.00 -10.38 -0.63
C LYS A 82 -20.76 -11.01 -1.99
N SER A 83 -19.76 -10.54 -2.73
CA SER A 83 -19.42 -11.11 -4.04
C SER A 83 -18.53 -12.35 -3.91
N SER A 84 -18.17 -12.80 -2.70
CA SER A 84 -17.53 -14.09 -2.47
C SER A 84 -18.58 -15.19 -2.39
N ASP A 85 -18.26 -16.35 -2.97
CA ASP A 85 -19.18 -17.47 -3.13
C ASP A 85 -19.37 -18.31 -1.85
N GLU A 86 -18.53 -18.11 -0.83
CA GLU A 86 -18.43 -19.07 0.28
C GLU A 86 -19.29 -18.73 1.51
N LEU A 87 -19.65 -17.45 1.73
CA LEU A 87 -20.34 -17.03 2.96
C LEU A 87 -21.45 -16.01 2.70
N ALA A 88 -22.67 -16.35 3.16
CA ALA A 88 -23.80 -15.44 3.12
C ALA A 88 -23.65 -14.33 4.19
N ILE A 89 -23.14 -13.17 3.77
CA ILE A 89 -23.00 -11.97 4.61
C ILE A 89 -24.16 -11.01 4.32
N TRP A 90 -24.88 -10.61 5.37
CA TRP A 90 -26.03 -9.72 5.28
C TRP A 90 -25.67 -8.32 5.80
N ASN A 91 -26.39 -7.30 5.32
CA ASN A 91 -26.20 -5.94 5.84
C ASN A 91 -26.52 -5.84 7.34
N SER A 92 -27.38 -6.72 7.87
CA SER A 92 -27.67 -6.81 9.30
C SER A 92 -26.44 -7.17 10.12
N ASP A 93 -25.50 -7.94 9.56
CA ASP A 93 -24.30 -8.38 10.26
C ASP A 93 -23.34 -7.21 10.54
N PHE A 94 -23.42 -6.16 9.72
CA PHE A 94 -22.66 -4.93 9.91
C PHE A 94 -23.22 -4.04 11.03
N ILE A 95 -24.52 -4.12 11.35
CA ILE A 95 -25.18 -3.22 12.31
C ILE A 95 -24.45 -3.14 13.65
N PRO A 96 -24.06 -4.26 14.30
CA PRO A 96 -23.33 -4.20 15.58
C PRO A 96 -21.95 -3.54 15.49
N LYS A 97 -21.41 -3.35 14.28
CA LYS A 97 -20.10 -2.72 14.03
C LYS A 97 -20.23 -1.23 13.65
N MET A 98 -21.45 -0.75 13.41
CA MET A 98 -21.69 0.60 12.90
C MET A 98 -21.40 1.71 13.90
N ASN A 99 -21.59 1.49 15.21
CA ASN A 99 -21.55 2.55 16.24
C ASN A 99 -20.33 3.48 16.15
N LYS A 100 -19.16 2.96 15.78
CA LYS A 100 -17.93 3.76 15.64
C LYS A 100 -17.83 4.52 14.32
N MET A 101 -18.53 4.06 13.29
CA MET A 101 -18.54 4.62 11.95
C MET A 101 -19.69 5.61 11.73
N GLU A 102 -20.76 5.55 12.53
CA GLU A 102 -21.96 6.40 12.36
C GLU A 102 -21.63 7.89 12.26
N ARG A 103 -20.66 8.36 13.06
CA ARG A 103 -20.24 9.77 13.09
C ARG A 103 -19.75 10.30 11.75
N PHE A 104 -19.21 9.44 10.88
CA PHE A 104 -18.69 9.82 9.57
C PHE A 104 -19.79 9.81 8.49
N LEU A 105 -20.89 9.11 8.74
CA LEU A 105 -21.89 8.74 7.73
C LEU A 105 -23.09 9.68 7.68
N ALA A 106 -23.17 10.67 8.58
CA ALA A 106 -24.25 11.67 8.67
C ALA A 106 -25.66 11.03 8.58
N ILE A 107 -25.90 9.98 9.37
CA ILE A 107 -27.16 9.22 9.35
C ILE A 107 -28.28 10.08 9.93
N LYS A 108 -29.40 10.20 9.22
CA LYS A 108 -30.56 10.98 9.71
C LYS A 108 -31.17 10.28 10.93
N LYS A 109 -31.44 11.03 12.02
CA LYS A 109 -31.91 10.56 13.34
C LYS A 109 -33.13 9.60 13.39
N ARG A 110 -33.85 9.39 12.28
CA ARG A 110 -35.03 8.50 12.19
C ARG A 110 -34.89 7.39 11.15
N THR A 111 -33.73 7.26 10.51
CA THR A 111 -33.50 6.23 9.51
C THR A 111 -33.08 4.94 10.21
N SER A 112 -33.79 3.85 9.92
CA SER A 112 -33.36 2.52 10.36
C SER A 112 -32.00 2.18 9.76
N MET A 113 -31.05 1.69 10.57
CA MET A 113 -29.70 1.35 10.11
C MET A 113 -29.72 0.38 8.95
N ILE A 114 -30.55 -0.67 9.00
CA ILE A 114 -30.64 -1.64 7.90
C ILE A 114 -31.10 -0.97 6.60
N LYS A 115 -32.08 -0.05 6.67
CA LYS A 115 -32.53 0.70 5.49
C LYS A 115 -31.42 1.59 4.94
N PHE A 116 -30.65 2.22 5.82
CA PHE A 116 -29.50 3.03 5.42
C PHE A 116 -28.42 2.20 4.72
N LEU A 117 -28.04 1.04 5.29
CA LEU A 117 -27.03 0.15 4.69
C LEU A 117 -27.50 -0.41 3.35
N ASN A 118 -28.75 -0.86 3.25
CA ASN A 118 -29.32 -1.32 1.98
C ASN A 118 -29.30 -0.20 0.92
N GLN A 119 -29.63 1.03 1.30
CA GLN A 119 -29.58 2.16 0.37
C GLN A 119 -28.15 2.48 -0.07
N LEU A 120 -27.18 2.42 0.85
CA LEU A 120 -25.77 2.63 0.50
C LEU A 120 -25.25 1.60 -0.49
N GLU A 121 -25.53 0.32 -0.23
CA GLU A 121 -25.18 -0.78 -1.11
C GLU A 121 -25.80 -0.60 -2.52
N MET A 122 -27.10 -0.34 -2.59
CA MET A 122 -27.79 -0.14 -3.87
C MET A 122 -27.28 1.09 -4.62
N ASN A 123 -27.03 2.19 -3.92
CA ASN A 123 -26.45 3.40 -4.52
C ASN A 123 -25.04 3.14 -5.06
N ALA A 124 -24.23 2.37 -4.33
CA ALA A 124 -22.90 2.00 -4.79
C ALA A 124 -23.00 1.14 -6.06
N PHE A 125 -23.90 0.15 -6.09
CA PHE A 125 -24.05 -0.73 -7.23
C PHE A 125 -24.53 0.02 -8.48
N ALA A 126 -25.51 0.92 -8.29
CA ALA A 126 -26.00 1.80 -9.35
C ALA A 126 -24.90 2.77 -9.83
N SER A 127 -24.07 3.32 -8.93
CA SER A 127 -22.98 4.23 -9.30
C SER A 127 -21.88 3.57 -10.13
N LEU A 128 -21.79 2.23 -10.08
CA LEU A 128 -20.88 1.43 -10.88
C LEU A 128 -21.51 0.96 -12.21
N GLU A 129 -22.71 1.44 -12.55
CA GLU A 129 -23.51 0.90 -13.67
C GLU A 129 -23.68 -0.62 -13.58
N HIS A 130 -23.74 -1.15 -12.36
CA HIS A 130 -23.82 -2.59 -12.07
C HIS A 130 -22.59 -3.41 -12.50
N LYS A 131 -21.45 -2.77 -12.77
CA LYS A 131 -20.19 -3.43 -13.18
C LYS A 131 -19.26 -3.65 -11.98
N LEU A 132 -19.27 -4.86 -11.44
CA LEU A 132 -18.41 -5.26 -10.30
C LEU A 132 -17.04 -5.82 -10.73
N ASN A 133 -16.87 -6.15 -12.01
CA ASN A 133 -15.60 -6.66 -12.53
C ASN A 133 -14.46 -5.68 -12.24
N ILE A 134 -13.35 -6.24 -11.76
CA ILE A 134 -12.14 -5.49 -11.43
C ILE A 134 -11.42 -5.16 -12.72
N ASN A 135 -11.15 -3.87 -12.94
CA ASN A 135 -10.26 -3.46 -14.03
C ASN A 135 -8.80 -3.64 -13.57
N PHE A 136 -8.22 -4.80 -13.85
CA PHE A 136 -6.84 -5.11 -13.43
C PHE A 136 -5.77 -4.20 -14.04
N THR A 137 -6.02 -3.61 -15.21
CA THR A 137 -5.08 -2.63 -15.80
C THR A 137 -5.05 -1.35 -14.98
N HIS A 138 -6.23 -0.85 -14.60
CA HIS A 138 -6.36 0.30 -13.72
C HIS A 138 -5.80 0.02 -12.32
N LEU A 139 -6.16 -1.12 -11.73
CA LEU A 139 -5.65 -1.58 -10.44
C LEU A 139 -4.13 -1.71 -10.41
N ARG A 140 -3.52 -2.27 -11.46
CA ARG A 140 -2.06 -2.35 -11.60
C ARG A 140 -1.44 -0.97 -11.56
N SER A 141 -1.96 -0.01 -12.32
CA SER A 141 -1.50 1.39 -12.31
C SER A 141 -1.57 2.01 -10.90
N ILE A 142 -2.68 1.80 -10.17
CA ILE A 142 -2.84 2.26 -8.79
C ILE A 142 -1.76 1.66 -7.88
N ILE A 143 -1.59 0.34 -7.93
CA ILE A 143 -0.63 -0.37 -7.08
C ILE A 143 0.81 0.09 -7.39
N SER A 144 1.21 0.16 -8.65
CA SER A 144 2.55 0.62 -9.05
C SER A 144 2.83 2.04 -8.58
N LYS A 145 1.86 2.96 -8.70
CA LYS A 145 1.97 4.34 -8.20
C LYS A 145 2.16 4.37 -6.68
N CYS A 146 1.33 3.65 -5.94
CA CYS A 146 1.41 3.60 -4.47
C CYS A 146 2.69 2.92 -3.98
N THR A 147 3.17 1.89 -4.67
CA THR A 147 4.44 1.21 -4.39
C THR A 147 5.61 2.16 -4.58
N ALA A 148 5.67 2.90 -5.68
CA ALA A 148 6.71 3.89 -5.94
C ALA A 148 6.71 5.02 -4.90
N LEU A 149 5.52 5.53 -4.53
CA LEU A 149 5.37 6.53 -3.48
C LEU A 149 5.88 6.00 -2.13
N GLU A 150 5.44 4.82 -1.70
CA GLU A 150 5.86 4.23 -0.42
C GLU A 150 7.37 4.00 -0.36
N GLN A 151 7.97 3.57 -1.46
CA GLN A 151 9.41 3.40 -1.57
C GLN A 151 10.14 4.74 -1.44
N SER A 152 9.67 5.78 -2.12
CA SER A 152 10.30 7.11 -2.04
C SER A 152 10.28 7.69 -0.63
N GLU A 153 9.24 7.39 0.15
CA GLU A 153 9.08 7.87 1.52
C GLU A 153 9.83 7.02 2.57
N ASN A 154 9.90 5.69 2.38
CA ASN A 154 10.33 4.75 3.42
C ASN A 154 11.53 3.87 3.02
N GLY A 155 12.05 4.02 1.80
CA GLY A 155 13.13 3.18 1.25
C GLY A 155 12.73 1.73 0.94
N SER A 156 11.49 1.33 1.23
CA SER A 156 10.95 0.00 0.96
C SER A 156 9.44 0.08 0.74
N SER A 157 8.86 -0.89 0.03
CA SER A 157 7.42 -0.97 -0.18
C SER A 157 6.81 -2.23 0.45
N THR A 158 6.02 -2.05 1.49
CA THR A 158 5.24 -3.14 2.08
C THR A 158 4.11 -3.61 1.16
N ILE A 159 3.67 -2.76 0.23
CA ILE A 159 2.73 -3.15 -0.84
C ILE A 159 3.41 -4.16 -1.77
N ALA A 160 4.61 -3.86 -2.28
CA ALA A 160 5.35 -4.79 -3.14
C ALA A 160 5.69 -6.10 -2.40
N GLN A 161 6.19 -6.00 -1.17
CA GLN A 161 6.48 -7.17 -0.33
C GLN A 161 5.27 -8.07 -0.13
N PHE A 162 4.08 -7.50 0.06
CA PHE A 162 2.87 -8.31 0.20
C PHE A 162 2.59 -9.15 -1.04
N PHE A 163 2.57 -8.55 -2.24
CA PHE A 163 2.27 -9.29 -3.47
C PHE A 163 3.37 -10.30 -3.81
N ALA A 164 4.63 -9.90 -3.73
CA ALA A 164 5.75 -10.78 -4.03
C ALA A 164 5.82 -11.98 -3.08
N TYR A 165 5.61 -11.80 -1.78
CA TYR A 165 5.77 -12.89 -0.82
C TYR A 165 4.50 -13.73 -0.62
N ALA A 166 3.32 -13.10 -0.62
CA ALA A 166 2.08 -13.83 -0.39
C ALA A 166 1.58 -14.58 -1.65
N TYR A 167 1.95 -14.11 -2.84
CA TYR A 167 1.40 -14.62 -4.11
C TYR A 167 2.44 -15.02 -5.15
N ALA A 168 3.74 -15.10 -4.83
CA ALA A 168 4.77 -15.57 -5.79
C ALA A 168 4.40 -16.90 -6.46
N ASN A 169 3.87 -17.85 -5.68
CA ASN A 169 3.48 -19.17 -6.18
C ASN A 169 2.26 -19.16 -7.12
N GLU A 170 1.51 -18.05 -7.20
CA GLU A 170 0.37 -17.93 -8.11
C GLU A 170 0.79 -17.65 -9.55
N LEU A 171 2.05 -17.28 -9.81
CA LEU A 171 2.56 -17.04 -11.16
C LEU A 171 2.48 -18.31 -12.03
N ASP A 172 2.79 -19.46 -11.42
CA ASP A 172 2.82 -20.76 -12.09
C ASP A 172 1.44 -21.44 -12.14
N ARG A 173 0.42 -20.86 -11.49
CA ARG A 173 -0.93 -21.46 -11.47
C ARG A 173 -1.73 -21.10 -12.71
N GLU A 174 -2.33 -22.11 -13.35
CA GLU A 174 -3.18 -21.91 -14.54
C GLU A 174 -4.48 -21.16 -14.22
N ASN A 175 -5.00 -21.28 -13.00
CA ASN A 175 -6.28 -20.67 -12.60
C ASN A 175 -6.17 -19.20 -12.18
N CYS A 176 -4.96 -18.64 -12.16
CA CYS A 176 -4.72 -17.24 -11.84
C CYS A 176 -4.76 -16.40 -13.12
N CYS A 177 -5.56 -15.34 -13.15
CA CYS A 177 -5.68 -14.53 -14.37
C CYS A 177 -4.39 -13.78 -14.70
N ASP A 178 -4.05 -13.68 -15.98
CA ASP A 178 -2.79 -13.07 -16.45
C ASP A 178 -2.63 -11.63 -15.95
N ALA A 179 -3.73 -10.88 -15.88
CA ALA A 179 -3.70 -9.50 -15.40
C ALA A 179 -3.32 -9.38 -13.92
N PHE A 180 -3.69 -10.35 -13.08
CA PHE A 180 -3.25 -10.39 -11.68
C PHE A 180 -1.79 -10.84 -11.56
N LYS A 181 -1.35 -11.80 -12.40
CA LYS A 181 0.06 -12.21 -12.47
C LYS A 181 1.00 -11.04 -12.78
N LEU A 182 0.58 -10.11 -13.64
CA LEU A 182 1.35 -8.89 -13.94
C LEU A 182 1.57 -8.01 -12.70
N ILE A 183 0.60 -7.94 -11.77
CA ILE A 183 0.75 -7.19 -10.52
C ILE A 183 1.82 -7.85 -9.63
N ILE A 184 1.82 -9.19 -9.57
CA ILE A 184 2.80 -9.96 -8.79
C ILE A 184 4.21 -9.79 -9.40
N GLN A 185 4.32 -9.87 -10.73
CA GLN A 185 5.58 -9.68 -11.45
C GLN A 185 6.18 -8.28 -11.24
N ASP A 186 5.35 -7.23 -11.30
CA ASP A 186 5.79 -5.86 -11.01
C ASP A 186 6.33 -5.74 -9.58
N ALA A 187 5.63 -6.35 -8.61
CA ALA A 187 6.04 -6.34 -7.22
C ALA A 187 7.38 -7.08 -7.00
N MET A 188 7.58 -8.22 -7.66
CA MET A 188 8.84 -8.97 -7.59
C MET A 188 10.00 -8.18 -8.21
N THR A 189 9.80 -7.65 -9.42
CA THR A 189 10.79 -6.81 -10.11
C THR A 189 11.22 -5.62 -9.23
N HIS A 190 10.26 -5.01 -8.55
CA HIS A 190 10.51 -3.90 -7.64
C HIS A 190 11.36 -4.26 -6.41
N ILE A 191 11.17 -5.45 -5.84
CA ILE A 191 11.99 -5.94 -4.71
C ILE A 191 13.40 -6.32 -5.19
N GLU A 192 13.51 -6.94 -6.37
CA GLU A 192 14.81 -7.28 -6.95
C GLU A 192 15.66 -6.05 -7.24
N SER A 193 15.06 -4.98 -7.78
CA SER A 193 15.78 -3.71 -7.98
C SER A 193 16.28 -3.11 -6.67
N GLN A 194 15.50 -3.20 -5.58
CA GLN A 194 15.90 -2.73 -4.25
C GLN A 194 17.09 -3.52 -3.70
N ASN A 195 17.07 -4.84 -3.82
CA ASN A 195 18.16 -5.70 -3.35
C ASN A 195 19.45 -5.42 -4.13
N ASN A 196 19.35 -5.19 -5.43
CA ASN A 196 20.49 -4.87 -6.29
C ASN A 196 21.08 -3.48 -6.01
N GLU A 197 20.25 -2.46 -5.75
CA GLU A 197 20.72 -1.13 -5.33
C GLU A 197 21.36 -1.15 -3.94
N THR A 198 20.83 -1.93 -3.00
CA THR A 198 21.39 -2.09 -1.65
C THR A 198 22.77 -2.78 -1.71
N LEU A 199 22.93 -3.78 -2.58
CA LEU A 199 24.22 -4.43 -2.83
C LEU A 199 25.23 -3.49 -3.51
N GLN A 200 24.78 -2.60 -4.39
CA GLN A 200 25.65 -1.58 -5.00
C GLN A 200 26.08 -0.50 -3.99
N GLN A 201 25.25 -0.15 -3.01
CA GLN A 201 25.62 0.78 -1.93
C GLN A 201 26.60 0.18 -0.90
N ILE A 202 26.71 -1.15 -0.81
CA ILE A 202 27.68 -1.84 0.06
C ILE A 202 29.10 -1.89 -0.56
N PHE A 203 29.28 -1.44 -1.81
CA PHE A 203 30.61 -1.17 -2.37
C PHE A 203 30.94 0.31 -2.33
N PRO A 204 31.61 0.82 -1.27
CA PRO A 204 32.41 2.02 -1.45
C PRO A 204 33.54 1.67 -2.41
N SER A 205 33.47 2.26 -3.59
CA SER A 205 34.61 2.35 -4.49
C SER A 205 35.84 2.86 -3.74
N LYS A 206 36.97 2.20 -3.97
CA LYS A 206 38.35 2.64 -3.68
C LYS A 206 38.74 2.69 -2.20
N SER A 207 38.99 1.53 -1.61
CA SER A 207 40.20 1.40 -0.79
C SER A 207 41.42 1.59 -1.70
N GLN A 208 41.90 2.82 -1.81
CA GLN A 208 43.28 3.06 -2.25
C GLN A 208 44.20 2.29 -1.29
N LEU A 209 44.80 1.22 -1.81
CA LEU A 209 45.98 0.57 -1.26
C LEU A 209 47.01 1.66 -0.88
N ARG A 210 47.13 1.97 0.40
CA ARG A 210 48.31 2.65 0.96
C ARG A 210 49.33 1.59 1.37
N LEU A 211 49.82 0.86 0.38
CA LEU A 211 51.09 0.13 0.45
C LEU A 211 51.85 0.54 -0.81
N PHE A 212 53.10 0.97 -0.62
CA PHE A 212 54.00 1.59 -1.61
C PHE A 212 53.86 3.11 -1.79
N LYS A 213 54.42 3.86 -0.84
CA LYS A 213 55.09 5.13 -1.16
C LYS A 213 56.41 4.80 -1.88
N SER A 214 56.44 5.19 -3.16
CA SER A 214 57.56 5.45 -4.08
C SER A 214 59.00 5.22 -3.60
N ILE A 215 59.75 4.44 -4.38
CA ILE A 215 61.22 4.57 -4.51
C ILE A 215 61.51 5.33 -5.82
N ALA A 216 62.23 6.46 -5.70
CA ALA A 216 63.26 7.02 -6.60
C ALA A 216 63.47 8.50 -6.19
N ALA A 217 64.47 8.82 -5.35
CA ALA A 217 65.87 9.11 -5.70
C ALA A 217 66.10 10.55 -6.19
N TYR A 218 66.77 11.37 -5.37
CA TYR A 218 67.77 12.42 -5.69
C TYR A 218 68.38 12.86 -4.33
N SER A 219 69.60 12.42 -4.01
CA SER A 219 70.86 13.21 -3.98
C SER A 219 70.78 14.45 -3.06
N THR A 220 71.63 14.74 -2.08
CA THR A 220 73.08 14.55 -1.87
C THR A 220 73.44 15.11 -0.49
N ALA A 221 74.54 14.59 0.11
CA ALA A 221 75.38 15.21 1.16
C ALA A 221 74.71 15.45 2.53
N SER A 222 75.31 15.25 3.69
CA SER A 222 76.69 15.08 4.16
C SER A 222 76.64 14.53 5.59
N GLU A 223 77.67 13.78 6.01
CA GLU A 223 78.34 13.82 7.34
C GLU A 223 77.47 13.85 8.63
N SER A 224 77.69 13.11 9.71
CA SER A 224 78.80 12.29 10.18
C SER A 224 78.42 11.67 11.55
N LYS A 225 79.04 10.52 11.87
CA LYS A 225 79.48 10.02 13.19
C LYS A 225 78.50 9.67 14.34
N SER A 226 78.70 8.43 14.82
CA SER A 226 78.81 8.01 16.25
C SER A 226 77.49 7.97 17.04
N GLU A 227 77.12 6.98 17.86
CA GLU A 227 77.95 6.22 18.80
C GLU A 227 77.18 4.98 19.32
N TYR A 228 77.94 3.94 19.65
CA TYR A 228 77.54 2.73 20.37
C TYR A 228 77.14 3.04 21.83
N MET A 229 76.18 2.30 22.42
CA MET A 229 76.39 1.46 23.62
C MET A 229 75.11 1.11 24.42
N LYS A 230 74.92 -0.20 24.62
CA LYS A 230 74.72 -0.94 25.89
C LYS A 230 73.83 -0.35 27.02
N LYS A 231 72.82 -1.13 27.44
CA LYS A 231 72.70 -1.94 28.69
C LYS A 231 71.24 -2.40 28.82
N ARG A 232 70.99 -3.71 28.91
CA ARG A 232 70.69 -4.46 30.16
C ARG A 232 69.47 -3.93 30.88
#